data_AF-A0A2G5V7G1-F1
#
_entry.id   AF-A0A2G5V7G1-F1
#
_cell.length_a   1.000
_cell.length_b   1.000
_cell.length_c   1.000
_cell.angle_alpha   90.00
_cell.angle_beta   90.00
_cell.angle_gamma   90.00
#
_symmetry.space_group_name_H-M   'P 1'
#
loop_
_entity.id
_entity.type
_entity.pdbx_description
1 polymer ?
#
loop_
_entity_poly.entity_id
_entity_poly.type
_entity_poly.pdbx_seq_one_letter_code
_entity_poly.pdbx_strand_id
1 'polypeptide(L)'
;MKNRWILPLALILFLGSVSSQNSTNSTTDDTCDSDRCLALVAEIGPIIRTHTEVKPKSEVLKKMNNLCTEIKSCFKAATCKKGKHTYESMRDACDHLELMTGNVQPCLKKFYSAVYHEKYNCTADKKYLSTLTTPFGSMQLFSRVGTCLNLFILCCTHECWNQIITSGDKWVMYYHNRQQAKWVDKGTQPPDVPKREIHVQNGILSEDLPKRRESYTLGRFCFFEVIGKECSAETVEILSSNFNYDNLINVLTTLPGGLQDNCNRLYHSFNKLQCESLEEAIAEKEKEIDWVDTTQTNDTDLVQFLQMFEDAEKCIAKSCSYNDIHRLIFKSKKDWFELYSTEFFMCKRKMMLDKPSAQKFPCLGDHNIVGSKKDETCERYSKLKDCTKKVMEDVCGKKAIEDYDKTADIIKKHFDCK
;
A
#
# COMPACT_ATOMS: atom_id res chain seq x y z
N MET A 1 15.74 9.08 8.47
CA MET A 1 15.81 8.60 9.87
C MET A 1 16.32 7.18 9.87
N LYS A 2 17.35 6.86 10.67
CA LYS A 2 17.99 5.52 10.68
C LYS A 2 16.94 4.44 11.00
N ASN A 3 16.87 3.39 10.17
CA ASN A 3 16.09 2.18 10.39
C ASN A 3 16.38 1.62 11.79
N ARG A 4 15.56 1.97 12.78
CA ARG A 4 15.52 1.26 14.05
C ARG A 4 14.69 0.00 13.81
N TRP A 5 15.25 -1.16 14.08
CA TRP A 5 14.43 -2.31 14.49
C TRP A 5 13.66 -1.81 15.71
N ILE A 6 12.32 -1.85 15.71
CA ILE A 6 11.51 -1.48 16.86
C ILE A 6 10.46 -2.57 17.00
N LEU A 7 10.65 -3.45 17.98
CA LEU A 7 9.59 -4.33 18.45
C LEU A 7 8.60 -3.50 19.31
N PRO A 8 7.28 -3.73 19.24
CA PRO A 8 6.31 -2.92 19.97
C PRO A 8 6.56 -2.95 21.48
N LEU A 9 6.46 -1.81 22.17
CA LEU A 9 6.60 -1.66 23.63
C LEU A 9 5.66 -2.60 24.44
N ALA A 10 4.52 -2.97 23.88
CA ALA A 10 3.61 -3.95 24.48
C ALA A 10 4.24 -5.35 24.59
N LEU A 11 5.08 -5.75 23.63
CA LEU A 11 5.82 -7.02 23.64
C LEU A 11 6.86 -7.05 24.77
N ILE A 12 7.45 -5.89 25.09
CA ILE A 12 8.45 -5.71 26.16
C ILE A 12 7.79 -5.89 27.54
N LEU A 13 6.56 -5.39 27.71
CA LEU A 13 5.83 -5.45 28.99
C LEU A 13 5.29 -6.85 29.31
N PHE A 14 4.83 -7.61 28.30
CA PHE A 14 4.34 -8.98 28.51
C PHE A 14 5.45 -9.99 28.85
N LEU A 15 6.68 -9.78 28.39
CA LEU A 15 7.84 -10.62 28.73
C LEU A 15 8.41 -10.35 30.13
N GLY A 16 7.91 -9.32 30.82
CA GLY A 16 8.25 -9.00 32.21
C GLY A 16 7.38 -9.70 33.25
N SER A 17 6.21 -10.23 32.86
CA SER A 17 5.20 -10.78 33.77
C SER A 17 5.07 -12.30 33.76
N VAL A 18 5.90 -13.03 33.01
CA VAL A 18 6.07 -14.48 33.21
C VAL A 18 7.00 -14.70 34.42
N SER A 19 6.60 -14.20 35.59
CA SER A 19 7.13 -14.68 36.85
C SER A 19 6.29 -15.87 37.28
N SER A 20 6.98 -17.00 37.49
CA SER A 20 6.41 -18.21 38.08
C SER A 20 5.68 -17.86 39.38
N GLN A 21 4.36 -17.75 39.33
CA GLN A 21 3.53 -17.72 40.52
C GLN A 21 3.32 -19.16 40.95
N ASN A 22 4.21 -19.64 41.83
CA ASN A 22 3.89 -20.72 42.75
C ASN A 22 2.75 -20.21 43.66
N SER A 23 1.49 -20.44 43.29
CA SER A 23 0.36 -20.31 44.22
C SER A 23 -0.15 -21.69 44.58
N THR A 24 0.20 -22.13 45.78
CA THR A 24 -0.48 -23.24 46.45
C THR A 24 -1.94 -22.85 46.75
N ASN A 25 -2.83 -23.81 46.48
CA ASN A 25 -4.24 -23.91 46.86
C ASN A 25 -5.28 -23.05 46.11
N SER A 26 -5.94 -23.66 45.13
CA SER A 26 -7.41 -23.84 45.16
C SER A 26 -7.87 -24.86 44.11
N THR A 27 -8.84 -25.67 44.52
CA THR A 27 -9.47 -26.78 43.81
C THR A 27 -10.40 -26.28 42.70
N THR A 28 -10.00 -26.45 41.44
CA THR A 28 -10.82 -26.94 40.32
C THR A 28 -9.88 -27.35 39.19
N ASP A 29 -10.14 -28.54 38.65
CA ASP A 29 -9.47 -29.23 37.56
C ASP A 29 -9.15 -28.32 36.35
N ASP A 30 -7.88 -27.90 36.22
CA ASP A 30 -7.36 -27.15 35.07
C ASP A 30 -5.81 -27.27 35.01
N THR A 31 -5.28 -28.48 35.26
CA THR A 31 -3.84 -28.77 35.08
C THR A 31 -3.51 -28.79 33.60
N CYS A 32 -3.06 -27.65 33.07
CA CYS A 32 -2.64 -27.53 31.68
C CYS A 32 -1.19 -27.98 31.50
N ASP A 33 -0.92 -28.93 30.60
CA ASP A 33 0.43 -29.31 30.12
C ASP A 33 1.07 -28.21 29.24
N SER A 34 0.78 -26.93 29.55
CA SER A 34 1.36 -25.76 28.87
C SER A 34 2.65 -25.29 29.50
N ASP A 35 3.04 -25.82 30.67
CA ASP A 35 4.28 -25.42 31.35
C ASP A 35 5.52 -25.70 30.48
N ARG A 36 5.49 -26.78 29.69
CA ARG A 36 6.50 -27.07 28.66
C ARG A 36 6.52 -26.03 27.54
N CYS A 37 5.36 -25.55 27.11
CA CYS A 37 5.27 -24.50 26.08
C CYS A 37 5.71 -23.13 26.63
N LEU A 38 5.43 -22.84 27.90
CA LEU A 38 5.86 -21.64 28.59
C LEU A 38 7.39 -21.58 28.77
N ALA A 39 8.06 -22.72 28.93
CA ALA A 39 9.52 -22.80 28.96
C ALA A 39 10.16 -22.31 27.64
N LEU A 40 9.58 -22.69 26.49
CA LEU A 40 10.02 -22.20 25.18
C LEU A 40 9.82 -20.68 25.02
N VAL A 41 8.71 -20.16 25.56
CA VAL A 41 8.44 -18.71 25.60
C VAL A 41 9.46 -17.98 26.48
N ALA A 42 9.84 -18.56 27.61
CA ALA A 42 10.88 -18.03 28.48
C ALA A 42 12.26 -18.02 27.82
N GLU A 43 12.54 -18.95 26.89
CA GLU A 43 13.80 -18.99 26.14
C GLU A 43 13.87 -17.91 25.03
N ILE A 44 12.79 -17.67 24.30
CA ILE A 44 12.80 -16.71 23.20
C ILE A 44 12.75 -15.24 23.69
N GLY A 45 12.12 -15.00 24.85
CA GLY A 45 11.91 -13.66 25.40
C GLY A 45 13.19 -12.82 25.60
N PRO A 46 14.28 -13.35 26.18
CA PRO A 46 15.56 -12.65 26.30
C PRO A 46 16.20 -12.34 24.95
N ILE A 47 16.14 -13.26 23.98
CA ILE A 47 16.73 -13.09 22.65
C ILE A 47 16.04 -11.96 21.88
N ILE A 48 14.71 -11.87 22.00
CA ILE A 48 13.92 -10.77 21.43
C ILE A 48 14.32 -9.43 22.09
N ARG A 49 14.50 -9.42 23.41
CA ARG A 49 14.88 -8.21 24.17
C ARG A 49 16.28 -7.68 23.86
N THR A 50 17.25 -8.55 23.56
CA THR A 50 18.62 -8.11 23.23
C THR A 50 18.73 -7.54 21.81
N HIS A 51 17.72 -7.77 20.96
CA HIS A 51 17.70 -7.32 19.57
C HIS A 51 16.60 -6.30 19.28
N THR A 52 16.03 -5.67 20.30
CA THR A 52 14.98 -4.65 20.16
C THR A 52 15.41 -3.44 19.35
N GLU A 53 16.68 -3.03 19.39
CA GLU A 53 17.19 -1.85 18.68
C GLU A 53 18.19 -2.19 17.56
N VAL A 54 18.68 -3.43 17.53
CA VAL A 54 19.79 -3.87 16.67
C VAL A 54 19.39 -5.14 15.92
N LYS A 55 19.38 -5.07 14.58
CA LYS A 55 19.08 -6.21 13.70
C LYS A 55 19.90 -7.45 14.13
N PRO A 56 19.26 -8.59 14.46
CA PRO A 56 20.00 -9.78 14.83
C PRO A 56 20.80 -10.34 13.65
N LYS A 57 21.92 -11.01 13.95
CA LYS A 57 22.69 -11.77 12.96
C LYS A 57 21.89 -12.97 12.46
N SER A 58 22.20 -13.48 11.27
CA SER A 58 21.50 -14.61 10.62
C SER A 58 21.37 -15.85 11.53
N GLU A 59 22.41 -16.16 12.30
CA GLU A 59 22.42 -17.28 13.25
C GLU A 59 21.40 -17.09 14.39
N VAL A 60 21.27 -15.86 14.90
CA VAL A 60 20.32 -15.51 15.96
C VAL A 60 18.90 -15.52 15.42
N LEU A 61 18.69 -15.01 14.20
CA LEU A 61 17.41 -15.07 13.48
C LEU A 61 16.97 -16.53 13.25
N LYS A 62 17.89 -17.42 12.88
CA LYS A 62 17.60 -18.85 12.72
C LYS A 62 17.19 -19.51 14.04
N LYS A 63 17.89 -19.22 15.14
CA LYS A 63 17.54 -19.71 16.48
C LYS A 63 16.14 -19.22 16.90
N MET A 64 15.87 -17.95 16.66
CA MET A 64 14.58 -17.29 16.89
C MET A 64 13.43 -17.97 16.12
N ASN A 65 13.61 -18.22 14.82
CA ASN A 65 12.59 -18.88 13.99
C ASN A 65 12.32 -20.34 14.42
N ASN A 66 13.36 -21.07 14.82
CA ASN A 66 13.20 -22.45 15.33
C ASN A 66 12.36 -22.46 16.62
N LEU A 67 12.69 -21.61 17.59
CA LEU A 67 11.92 -21.46 18.83
C LEU A 67 10.47 -21.07 18.56
N CYS A 68 10.23 -20.17 17.61
CA CYS A 68 8.88 -19.79 17.20
C CYS A 68 8.08 -20.94 16.60
N THR A 69 8.72 -21.78 15.79
CA THR A 69 8.10 -22.99 15.23
C THR A 69 7.68 -23.97 16.33
N GLU A 70 8.56 -24.19 17.31
CA GLU A 70 8.31 -25.06 18.45
C GLU A 70 7.19 -24.53 19.35
N ILE A 71 7.19 -23.23 19.65
CA ILE A 71 6.13 -22.56 20.42
C ILE A 71 4.77 -22.73 19.72
N LYS A 72 4.70 -22.42 18.42
CA LYS A 72 3.45 -22.55 17.65
C LYS A 72 2.92 -23.98 17.66
N SER A 73 3.80 -24.96 17.46
CA SER A 73 3.45 -26.38 17.48
C SER A 73 2.93 -26.83 18.86
N CYS A 74 3.65 -26.43 19.92
CA CYS A 74 3.34 -26.80 21.30
C CYS A 74 1.95 -26.29 21.74
N PHE A 75 1.66 -25.01 21.51
CA PHE A 75 0.38 -24.42 21.90
C PHE A 75 -0.79 -24.83 21.00
N LYS A 76 -0.55 -25.24 19.75
CA LYS A 76 -1.59 -25.82 18.88
C LYS A 76 -2.08 -27.17 19.42
N ALA A 77 -1.22 -27.91 20.10
CA ALA A 77 -1.56 -29.18 20.75
C ALA A 77 -2.22 -28.98 22.12
N ALA A 78 -1.95 -27.86 22.82
CA ALA A 78 -2.47 -27.57 24.15
C ALA A 78 -3.89 -26.94 24.10
N THR A 79 -4.91 -27.69 24.49
CA THR A 79 -6.31 -27.22 24.56
C THR A 79 -6.64 -26.64 25.94
N CYS A 80 -6.20 -25.42 26.26
CA CYS A 80 -6.60 -24.76 27.53
C CYS A 80 -6.84 -23.24 27.41
N LYS A 81 -7.78 -22.70 28.21
CA LYS A 81 -8.17 -21.28 28.20
C LYS A 81 -7.05 -20.34 28.66
N LYS A 82 -6.28 -20.72 29.68
CA LYS A 82 -5.17 -19.93 30.24
C LYS A 82 -3.98 -19.82 29.26
N GLY A 83 -3.71 -20.88 28.49
CA GLY A 83 -2.67 -20.90 27.45
C GLY A 83 -3.04 -20.10 26.20
N LYS A 84 -4.32 -19.89 25.92
CA LYS A 84 -4.81 -19.21 24.70
C LYS A 84 -4.33 -17.75 24.60
N HIS A 85 -4.39 -16.98 25.68
CA HIS A 85 -3.95 -15.58 25.68
C HIS A 85 -2.43 -15.45 25.47
N THR A 86 -1.64 -16.28 26.16
CA THR A 86 -0.18 -16.33 25.99
C THR A 86 0.21 -16.80 24.60
N TYR A 87 -0.50 -17.80 24.06
CA TYR A 87 -0.32 -18.27 22.69
C TYR A 87 -0.63 -17.18 21.66
N GLU A 88 -1.76 -16.48 21.76
CA GLU A 88 -2.12 -15.42 20.82
C GLU A 88 -1.05 -14.31 20.80
N SER A 89 -0.56 -13.89 21.97
CA SER A 89 0.51 -12.89 22.06
C SER A 89 1.86 -13.39 21.50
N MET A 90 2.21 -14.67 21.72
CA MET A 90 3.47 -15.23 21.25
C MET A 90 3.43 -15.62 19.77
N ARG A 91 2.28 -16.05 19.27
CA ARG A 91 2.03 -16.29 17.85
C ARG A 91 2.24 -15.00 17.07
N ASP A 92 1.61 -13.91 17.50
CA ASP A 92 1.75 -12.60 16.85
C ASP A 92 3.22 -12.10 16.89
N ALA A 93 3.95 -12.37 17.98
CA ALA A 93 5.39 -12.07 18.09
C ALA A 93 6.26 -12.90 17.13
N CYS A 94 5.92 -14.17 16.98
CA CYS A 94 6.64 -15.10 16.11
C CYS A 94 6.36 -14.85 14.62
N ASP A 95 5.12 -14.50 14.28
CA ASP A 95 4.76 -14.05 12.93
C ASP A 95 5.51 -12.77 12.56
N HIS A 96 5.69 -11.85 13.54
CA HIS A 96 6.51 -10.66 13.37
C HIS A 96 7.97 -11.01 13.11
N LEU A 97 8.52 -11.93 13.88
CA LEU A 97 9.91 -12.30 13.78
C LEU A 97 10.24 -12.95 12.43
N GLU A 98 9.47 -13.98 12.03
CA GLU A 98 9.64 -14.70 10.77
C GLU A 98 9.60 -13.76 9.56
N LEU A 99 8.61 -12.86 9.49
CA LEU A 99 8.45 -11.92 8.37
C LEU A 99 9.43 -10.74 8.42
N MET A 100 9.99 -10.39 9.58
CA MET A 100 10.99 -9.31 9.70
C MET A 100 12.43 -9.76 9.41
N THR A 101 12.69 -11.07 9.38
CA THR A 101 14.04 -11.62 9.13
C THR A 101 14.56 -11.37 7.71
N GLY A 102 13.67 -11.28 6.72
CA GLY A 102 14.01 -11.41 5.29
C GLY A 102 13.97 -10.14 4.44
N ASN A 103 14.14 -8.93 4.97
CA ASN A 103 13.92 -7.67 4.21
C ASN A 103 12.54 -7.64 3.48
N VAL A 104 11.53 -8.29 4.07
CA VAL A 104 10.19 -8.44 3.47
C VAL A 104 9.50 -7.09 3.29
N GLN A 105 9.67 -6.14 4.21
CA GLN A 105 9.07 -4.82 4.11
C GLN A 105 9.51 -4.06 2.83
N PRO A 106 10.82 -3.88 2.54
CA PRO A 106 11.27 -3.34 1.25
C PRO A 106 10.72 -4.10 0.04
N CYS A 107 10.70 -5.42 0.09
CA CYS A 107 10.17 -6.27 -0.99
C CYS A 107 8.68 -6.02 -1.23
N LEU A 108 7.89 -5.97 -0.16
CA LEU A 108 6.45 -5.78 -0.23
C LEU A 108 6.08 -4.38 -0.73
N LYS A 109 6.86 -3.35 -0.37
CA LYS A 109 6.71 -2.00 -0.94
C LYS A 109 6.96 -1.98 -2.45
N LYS A 110 8.03 -2.65 -2.93
CA LYS A 110 8.27 -2.80 -4.38
C LYS A 110 7.17 -3.60 -5.07
N PHE A 111 6.66 -4.64 -4.42
CA PHE A 111 5.51 -5.39 -4.91
C PHE A 111 4.28 -4.47 -5.09
N TYR A 112 3.95 -3.65 -4.11
CA TYR A 112 2.85 -2.68 -4.23
C TYR A 112 3.09 -1.68 -5.36
N SER A 113 4.30 -1.16 -5.51
CA SER A 113 4.66 -0.27 -6.62
C SER A 113 4.43 -0.95 -7.98
N ALA A 114 4.89 -2.20 -8.14
CA ALA A 114 4.67 -2.96 -9.36
C ALA A 114 3.16 -3.19 -9.65
N VAL A 115 2.34 -3.38 -8.62
CA VAL A 115 0.88 -3.53 -8.75
C VAL A 115 0.21 -2.20 -9.12
N TYR A 116 0.58 -1.09 -8.49
CA TYR A 116 0.02 0.23 -8.80
C TYR A 116 0.33 0.70 -10.22
N HIS A 117 1.54 0.40 -10.71
CA HIS A 117 2.00 0.83 -12.02
C HIS A 117 1.85 -0.23 -13.11
N GLU A 118 1.18 -1.34 -12.80
CA GLU A 118 0.94 -2.44 -13.76
C GLU A 118 2.26 -2.90 -14.45
N LYS A 119 3.37 -2.89 -13.71
CA LYS A 119 4.75 -3.01 -14.25
C LYS A 119 5.01 -4.32 -14.99
N TYR A 120 4.28 -5.37 -14.63
CA TYR A 120 4.36 -6.69 -15.23
C TYR A 120 3.06 -7.07 -15.91
N ASN A 121 3.14 -7.94 -16.93
CA ASN A 121 1.95 -8.47 -17.61
C ASN A 121 0.95 -9.02 -16.60
N CYS A 122 1.43 -9.71 -15.56
CA CYS A 122 0.53 -10.24 -14.56
C CYS A 122 -0.18 -9.14 -13.76
N THR A 123 0.51 -8.05 -13.42
CA THR A 123 -0.12 -6.91 -12.72
C THR A 123 -1.05 -6.08 -13.62
N ALA A 124 -0.86 -6.12 -14.95
CA ALA A 124 -1.71 -5.44 -15.93
C ALA A 124 -2.98 -6.24 -16.29
N ASP A 125 -2.88 -7.57 -16.29
CA ASP A 125 -4.00 -8.48 -16.53
C ASP A 125 -4.91 -8.52 -15.28
N LYS A 126 -5.85 -7.58 -15.19
CA LYS A 126 -6.82 -7.45 -14.08
C LYS A 126 -7.79 -8.64 -13.94
N LYS A 127 -7.59 -9.77 -14.65
CA LYS A 127 -8.49 -10.94 -14.68
C LYS A 127 -8.49 -11.78 -13.39
N TYR A 128 -7.43 -11.71 -12.60
CA TYR A 128 -7.35 -12.33 -11.25
C TYR A 128 -7.52 -11.29 -10.14
N LEU A 129 -7.73 -10.03 -10.54
CA LEU A 129 -7.99 -8.87 -9.69
C LEU A 129 -9.44 -8.36 -9.85
N SER A 130 -10.16 -8.85 -10.85
CA SER A 130 -11.60 -8.68 -11.01
C SER A 130 -12.29 -9.87 -10.37
N THR A 131 -13.35 -9.54 -9.64
CA THR A 131 -14.34 -10.50 -9.19
C THR A 131 -14.71 -11.41 -10.36
N LEU A 132 -14.40 -12.70 -10.25
CA LEU A 132 -15.33 -13.66 -10.80
C LEU A 132 -16.62 -13.46 -10.01
N THR A 133 -17.55 -12.67 -10.55
CA THR A 133 -18.97 -12.78 -10.21
C THR A 133 -19.55 -14.11 -10.71
N THR A 134 -18.80 -15.20 -10.56
CA THR A 134 -19.28 -16.57 -10.68
C THR A 134 -18.97 -17.27 -9.36
N PRO A 135 -20.00 -17.81 -8.68
CA PRO A 135 -19.83 -18.40 -7.36
C PRO A 135 -19.13 -19.75 -7.52
N PHE A 136 -17.80 -19.76 -7.54
CA PHE A 136 -17.05 -20.98 -7.24
C PHE A 136 -16.33 -20.77 -5.92
N GLY A 137 -16.90 -21.30 -4.83
CA GLY A 137 -16.30 -21.20 -3.50
C GLY A 137 -14.89 -21.82 -3.48
N SER A 138 -14.01 -21.33 -2.62
CA SER A 138 -12.61 -21.77 -2.45
C SER A 138 -12.42 -23.29 -2.40
N MET A 139 -13.41 -24.01 -1.88
CA MET A 139 -13.44 -25.48 -1.82
C MET A 139 -13.51 -26.15 -3.21
N GLN A 140 -14.22 -25.55 -4.16
CA GLN A 140 -14.35 -26.07 -5.52
C GLN A 140 -13.08 -25.84 -6.35
N LEU A 141 -12.37 -24.73 -6.14
CA LEU A 141 -11.08 -24.48 -6.80
C LEU A 141 -10.02 -25.48 -6.33
N PHE A 142 -9.91 -25.70 -5.02
CA PHE A 142 -8.98 -26.68 -4.45
C PHE A 142 -9.27 -28.10 -4.96
N SER A 143 -10.56 -28.49 -5.00
CA SER A 143 -10.98 -29.77 -5.57
C SER A 143 -10.58 -29.89 -7.05
N ARG A 144 -10.78 -28.85 -7.86
CA ARG A 144 -10.44 -28.89 -9.29
C ARG A 144 -8.93 -28.99 -9.53
N VAL A 145 -8.12 -28.22 -8.80
CA VAL A 145 -6.65 -28.30 -8.90
C VAL A 145 -6.16 -29.70 -8.51
N GLY A 146 -6.66 -30.26 -7.40
CA GLY A 146 -6.31 -31.61 -6.97
C GLY A 146 -6.73 -32.68 -7.99
N THR A 147 -7.97 -32.62 -8.49
CA THR A 147 -8.48 -33.57 -9.49
C THR A 147 -7.69 -33.49 -10.80
N CYS A 148 -7.39 -32.28 -11.28
CA CYS A 148 -6.60 -32.09 -12.51
C CYS A 148 -5.18 -32.64 -12.35
N LEU A 149 -4.51 -32.38 -11.21
CA LEU A 149 -3.15 -32.87 -10.98
C LEU A 149 -3.12 -34.40 -10.92
N ASN A 150 -4.09 -35.02 -10.25
CA ASN A 150 -4.18 -36.49 -10.16
C ASN A 150 -4.48 -37.13 -11.52
N LEU A 151 -5.41 -36.57 -12.31
CA LEU A 151 -5.71 -37.05 -13.65
C LEU A 151 -4.52 -36.87 -14.60
N PHE A 152 -3.79 -35.77 -14.47
CA PHE A 152 -2.58 -35.50 -15.25
C PHE A 152 -1.50 -36.53 -14.96
N ILE A 153 -1.20 -36.77 -13.67
CA ILE A 153 -0.21 -37.80 -13.28
C ILE A 153 -0.64 -39.17 -13.80
N LEU A 154 -1.90 -39.57 -13.57
CA LEU A 154 -2.43 -40.86 -14.01
C LEU A 154 -2.30 -41.03 -15.53
N CYS A 155 -2.74 -40.05 -16.33
CA CYS A 155 -2.71 -40.13 -17.79
C CYS A 155 -1.36 -39.77 -18.43
N CYS A 156 -0.37 -39.33 -17.65
CA CYS A 156 1.03 -39.32 -18.06
C CYS A 156 1.71 -40.68 -17.82
N THR A 157 1.29 -41.41 -16.79
CA THR A 157 1.85 -42.74 -16.46
C THR A 157 1.20 -43.89 -17.23
N HIS A 158 -0.04 -43.71 -17.68
CA HIS A 158 -0.79 -44.68 -18.46
C HIS A 158 -1.50 -43.97 -19.63
N GLU A 159 -1.64 -44.59 -20.81
CA GLU A 159 -2.43 -44.04 -21.92
C GLU A 159 -3.95 -44.12 -21.62
N CYS A 160 -4.45 -43.31 -20.69
CA CYS A 160 -5.88 -43.27 -20.38
C CYS A 160 -6.71 -42.31 -21.21
N TRP A 161 -6.10 -41.35 -21.92
CA TRP A 161 -6.85 -40.36 -22.72
C TRP A 161 -7.72 -41.00 -23.80
N ASN A 162 -7.24 -42.07 -24.44
CA ASN A 162 -7.96 -42.77 -25.50
C ASN A 162 -9.10 -43.68 -24.98
N GLN A 163 -9.21 -43.86 -23.66
CA GLN A 163 -10.20 -44.72 -23.02
C GLN A 163 -11.31 -43.91 -22.32
N ILE A 164 -11.20 -42.58 -22.31
CA ILE A 164 -12.20 -41.71 -21.69
C ILE A 164 -13.39 -41.54 -22.62
N ILE A 165 -14.56 -41.99 -22.14
CA ILE A 165 -15.85 -41.67 -22.75
C ILE A 165 -16.47 -40.53 -21.95
N THR A 166 -16.74 -39.41 -22.61
CA THR A 166 -17.36 -38.23 -22.00
C THR A 166 -18.78 -38.05 -22.49
N SER A 167 -19.64 -37.50 -21.63
CA SER A 167 -21.00 -37.10 -21.98
C SER A 167 -21.28 -35.74 -21.36
N GLY A 168 -22.15 -34.97 -22.02
CA GLY A 168 -22.60 -33.69 -21.53
C GLY A 168 -23.78 -33.20 -22.36
N ASP A 169 -24.70 -32.51 -21.70
CA ASP A 169 -25.90 -32.02 -22.35
C ASP A 169 -25.69 -30.58 -22.82
N LYS A 170 -26.11 -30.29 -24.06
CA LYS A 170 -26.09 -28.95 -24.63
C LYS A 170 -27.40 -28.66 -25.34
N TRP A 171 -28.06 -27.58 -24.91
CA TRP A 171 -29.21 -27.05 -25.62
C TRP A 171 -28.80 -26.44 -26.96
N VAL A 172 -29.36 -26.94 -28.06
CA VAL A 172 -29.19 -26.37 -29.41
C VAL A 172 -30.38 -25.45 -29.68
N MET A 173 -30.13 -24.14 -29.68
CA MET A 173 -31.15 -23.13 -29.93
C MET A 173 -31.21 -22.80 -31.43
N TYR A 174 -32.42 -22.77 -32.01
CA TYR A 174 -32.64 -22.52 -33.44
C TYR A 174 -32.40 -21.06 -33.87
N TYR A 175 -32.41 -20.10 -32.94
CA TYR A 175 -32.18 -18.68 -33.23
C TYR A 175 -31.05 -18.12 -32.37
N HIS A 176 -29.95 -17.77 -33.01
CA HIS A 176 -28.79 -17.14 -32.37
C HIS A 176 -28.79 -15.64 -32.72
N ASN A 177 -29.28 -14.77 -31.82
CA ASN A 177 -29.02 -13.34 -31.94
C ASN A 177 -27.55 -13.06 -31.62
N ARG A 178 -26.65 -13.28 -32.60
CA ARG A 178 -25.33 -12.63 -32.56
C ARG A 178 -25.59 -11.14 -32.80
N GLN A 179 -25.14 -10.29 -31.88
CA GLN A 179 -25.17 -8.85 -32.11
C GLN A 179 -24.42 -8.54 -33.41
N GLN A 180 -25.13 -8.04 -34.41
CA GLN A 180 -24.53 -7.52 -35.63
C GLN A 180 -24.15 -6.07 -35.38
N ALA A 181 -22.88 -5.72 -35.60
CA ALA A 181 -22.47 -4.33 -35.67
C ALA A 181 -23.26 -3.65 -36.80
N LYS A 182 -24.02 -2.60 -36.48
CA LYS A 182 -24.75 -1.77 -37.44
C LYS A 182 -24.08 -0.40 -37.52
N TRP A 183 -23.85 0.06 -38.74
CA TRP A 183 -23.50 1.46 -39.00
C TRP A 183 -24.73 2.33 -38.69
N VAL A 184 -24.52 3.43 -37.98
CA VAL A 184 -25.55 4.42 -37.63
C VAL A 184 -25.18 5.77 -38.23
N ASP A 185 -26.20 6.52 -38.63
CA ASP A 185 -26.02 7.82 -39.27
C ASP A 185 -25.45 8.87 -38.31
N LYS A 186 -24.75 9.85 -38.89
CA LYS A 186 -24.07 10.91 -38.15
C LYS A 186 -25.11 11.82 -37.48
N GLY A 187 -25.25 11.69 -36.17
CA GLY A 187 -26.16 12.50 -35.34
C GLY A 187 -27.22 11.69 -34.58
N THR A 188 -27.38 10.39 -34.88
CA THR A 188 -28.23 9.49 -34.08
C THR A 188 -27.50 8.99 -32.84
N GLN A 189 -28.15 9.08 -31.67
CA GLN A 189 -27.61 8.51 -30.43
C GLN A 189 -27.64 6.97 -30.54
N PRO A 190 -26.49 6.27 -30.45
CA PRO A 190 -26.49 4.82 -30.47
C PRO A 190 -27.26 4.27 -29.24
N PRO A 191 -27.93 3.10 -29.36
CA PRO A 191 -28.62 2.49 -28.24
C PRO A 191 -27.64 2.21 -27.09
N ASP A 192 -28.12 2.44 -25.87
CA ASP A 192 -27.33 2.55 -24.64
C ASP A 192 -26.30 1.41 -24.49
N VAL A 193 -25.07 1.84 -24.28
CA VAL A 193 -23.84 1.08 -24.36
C VAL A 193 -23.69 0.23 -23.08
N PRO A 194 -23.01 -0.93 -23.12
CA PRO A 194 -22.69 -1.69 -21.92
C PRO A 194 -22.07 -0.79 -20.85
N LYS A 195 -22.46 -1.02 -19.59
CA LYS A 195 -21.88 -0.39 -18.40
C LYS A 195 -20.39 -0.15 -18.61
N ARG A 196 -19.97 1.11 -18.46
CA ARG A 196 -18.57 1.47 -18.25
C ARG A 196 -17.95 0.41 -17.35
N GLU A 197 -16.78 -0.10 -17.72
CA GLU A 197 -15.91 -0.79 -16.78
C GLU A 197 -15.83 0.08 -15.52
N ILE A 198 -16.54 -0.35 -14.48
CA ILE A 198 -16.34 0.15 -13.14
C ILE A 198 -14.86 -0.11 -12.90
N HIS A 199 -14.07 0.95 -12.69
CA HIS A 199 -12.66 0.88 -12.33
C HIS A 199 -12.40 -0.44 -11.60
N VAL A 200 -11.79 -1.41 -12.29
CA VAL A 200 -11.53 -2.73 -11.73
C VAL A 200 -10.52 -2.48 -10.63
N GLN A 201 -11.00 -2.37 -9.39
CA GLN A 201 -10.13 -2.23 -8.23
C GLN A 201 -9.24 -3.46 -8.20
N ASN A 202 -7.93 -3.23 -8.15
CA ASN A 202 -6.97 -4.30 -7.97
C ASN A 202 -7.32 -5.06 -6.69
N GLY A 203 -7.88 -6.27 -6.80
CA GLY A 203 -8.36 -7.04 -5.64
C GLY A 203 -7.30 -7.24 -4.55
N ILE A 204 -6.01 -7.32 -4.92
CA ILE A 204 -4.85 -7.37 -4.00
C ILE A 204 -4.71 -6.12 -3.12
N LEU A 205 -5.20 -4.97 -3.60
CA LEU A 205 -5.23 -3.68 -2.89
C LEU A 205 -6.63 -3.37 -2.33
N SER A 206 -7.56 -4.32 -2.38
CA SER A 206 -8.94 -4.10 -1.92
C SER A 206 -8.99 -3.85 -0.41
N GLU A 207 -9.87 -2.94 0.00
CA GLU A 207 -10.15 -2.68 1.42
C GLU A 207 -11.05 -3.76 2.03
N ASP A 208 -11.76 -4.52 1.19
CA ASP A 208 -12.53 -5.68 1.60
C ASP A 208 -11.57 -6.84 1.87
N LEU A 209 -11.25 -7.08 3.15
CA LEU A 209 -10.25 -8.06 3.55
C LEU A 209 -10.53 -9.49 3.06
N PRO A 210 -11.78 -10.01 3.11
CA PRO A 210 -12.13 -11.25 2.43
C PRO A 210 -11.79 -11.27 0.94
N LYS A 211 -12.21 -10.24 0.17
CA LYS A 211 -11.88 -10.15 -1.26
C LYS A 211 -10.39 -10.03 -1.51
N ARG A 212 -9.68 -9.32 -0.64
CA ARG A 212 -8.23 -9.16 -0.72
C ARG A 212 -7.50 -10.48 -0.52
N ARG A 213 -7.93 -11.26 0.48
CA ARG A 213 -7.41 -12.60 0.74
C ARG A 213 -7.62 -13.53 -0.45
N GLU A 214 -8.83 -13.51 -1.01
CA GLU A 214 -9.14 -14.26 -2.23
C GLU A 214 -8.23 -13.85 -3.38
N SER A 215 -8.03 -12.54 -3.57
CA SER A 215 -7.19 -12.00 -4.64
C SER A 215 -5.71 -12.39 -4.49
N TYR A 216 -5.16 -12.41 -3.27
CA TYR A 216 -3.83 -12.97 -3.04
C TYR A 216 -3.79 -14.47 -3.35
N THR A 217 -4.83 -15.22 -2.96
CA THR A 217 -4.91 -16.66 -3.23
C THR A 217 -4.92 -16.97 -4.73
N LEU A 218 -5.75 -16.27 -5.50
CA LEU A 218 -5.85 -16.43 -6.95
C LEU A 218 -4.64 -15.85 -7.68
N GLY A 219 -4.15 -14.70 -7.23
CA GLY A 219 -2.99 -13.98 -7.76
C GLY A 219 -1.64 -14.48 -7.25
N ARG A 220 -1.60 -15.66 -6.61
CA ARG A 220 -0.39 -16.19 -5.98
C ARG A 220 0.79 -16.32 -6.93
N PHE A 221 0.54 -16.75 -8.17
CA PHE A 221 1.55 -16.80 -9.22
C PHE A 221 2.12 -15.40 -9.52
N CYS A 222 1.25 -14.40 -9.66
CA CYS A 222 1.69 -13.04 -9.94
C CYS A 222 2.50 -12.46 -8.78
N PHE A 223 2.10 -12.72 -7.54
CA PHE A 223 2.91 -12.35 -6.37
C PHE A 223 4.34 -12.90 -6.47
N PHE A 224 4.49 -14.19 -6.75
CA PHE A 224 5.81 -14.81 -6.88
C PHE A 224 6.61 -14.33 -8.09
N GLU A 225 5.97 -14.07 -9.22
CA GLU A 225 6.62 -13.48 -10.38
C GLU A 225 7.20 -12.09 -10.06
N VAL A 226 6.43 -11.25 -9.38
CA VAL A 226 6.87 -9.89 -9.02
C VAL A 226 8.01 -9.95 -8.01
N ILE A 227 7.87 -10.69 -6.90
CA ILE A 227 8.93 -10.73 -5.88
C ILE A 227 10.21 -11.38 -6.43
N GLY A 228 10.10 -12.33 -7.37
CA GLY A 228 11.24 -12.94 -8.04
C GLY A 228 12.07 -11.95 -8.86
N LYS A 229 11.47 -10.85 -9.31
CA LYS A 229 12.13 -9.80 -10.09
C LYS A 229 12.53 -8.58 -9.25
N GLU A 230 11.76 -8.26 -8.21
CA GLU A 230 11.93 -7.03 -7.42
C GLU A 230 12.73 -7.23 -6.13
N CYS A 231 12.77 -8.45 -5.60
CA CYS A 231 13.29 -8.76 -4.27
C CYS A 231 14.59 -9.57 -4.32
N SER A 232 15.31 -9.64 -3.19
CA SER A 232 16.53 -10.46 -3.12
C SER A 232 16.18 -11.95 -3.10
N ALA A 233 17.10 -12.80 -3.57
CA ALA A 233 16.93 -14.25 -3.56
C ALA A 233 16.59 -14.80 -2.17
N GLU A 234 17.23 -14.30 -1.12
CA GLU A 234 16.93 -14.62 0.29
C GLU A 234 15.47 -14.31 0.66
N THR A 235 14.98 -13.13 0.26
CA THR A 235 13.59 -12.73 0.54
C THR A 235 12.60 -13.64 -0.19
N VAL A 236 12.92 -13.96 -1.44
CA VAL A 236 12.10 -14.84 -2.28
C VAL A 236 12.04 -16.24 -1.68
N GLU A 237 13.16 -16.80 -1.23
CA GLU A 237 13.20 -18.11 -0.57
C GLU A 237 12.31 -18.15 0.68
N ILE A 238 12.40 -17.11 1.53
CA ILE A 238 11.56 -16.97 2.72
C ILE A 238 10.07 -16.95 2.35
N LEU A 239 9.67 -16.06 1.43
CA LEU A 239 8.27 -15.85 1.07
C LEU A 239 7.68 -16.97 0.21
N SER A 240 8.51 -17.74 -0.50
CA SER A 240 8.05 -18.82 -1.40
C SER A 240 7.60 -20.07 -0.65
N SER A 241 7.94 -20.24 0.63
CA SER A 241 7.40 -21.34 1.44
C SER A 241 5.89 -21.17 1.63
N ASN A 242 5.12 -22.25 1.49
CA ASN A 242 3.66 -22.22 1.69
C ASN A 242 3.27 -21.60 3.03
N PHE A 243 4.01 -21.96 4.09
CA PHE A 243 3.76 -21.46 5.43
C PHE A 243 3.96 -19.94 5.55
N ASN A 244 5.08 -19.40 5.08
CA ASN A 244 5.36 -17.96 5.18
C ASN A 244 4.46 -17.14 4.26
N TYR A 245 4.11 -17.69 3.09
CA TYR A 245 3.13 -17.05 2.20
C TYR A 245 1.76 -16.95 2.88
N ASP A 246 1.24 -18.05 3.40
CA ASP A 246 -0.06 -18.06 4.10
C ASP A 246 -0.03 -17.16 5.34
N ASN A 247 1.10 -17.12 6.06
CA ASN A 247 1.30 -16.22 7.19
C ASN A 247 1.25 -14.74 6.75
N LEU A 248 1.97 -14.38 5.68
CA LEU A 248 1.91 -13.04 5.11
C LEU A 248 0.48 -12.66 4.73
N ILE A 249 -0.25 -13.54 4.05
CA ILE A 249 -1.64 -13.25 3.66
C ILE A 249 -2.53 -13.08 4.90
N ASN A 250 -2.33 -13.88 5.95
CA ASN A 250 -3.02 -13.71 7.22
C ASN A 250 -2.75 -12.34 7.85
N VAL A 251 -1.48 -11.93 7.88
CA VAL A 251 -1.07 -10.62 8.39
C VAL A 251 -1.68 -9.48 7.58
N LEU A 252 -1.84 -9.63 6.27
CA LEU A 252 -2.38 -8.58 5.39
C LEU A 252 -3.91 -8.49 5.41
N THR A 253 -4.61 -9.57 5.80
CA THR A 253 -6.05 -9.71 5.58
C THR A 253 -6.86 -10.09 6.82
N THR A 254 -6.22 -10.17 7.99
CA THR A 254 -6.92 -10.41 9.25
C THR A 254 -6.71 -9.22 10.16
N LEU A 255 -7.82 -8.57 10.55
CA LEU A 255 -7.76 -7.52 11.56
C LEU A 255 -7.24 -8.08 12.88
N PRO A 256 -6.31 -7.38 13.55
CA PRO A 256 -5.87 -7.79 14.87
C PRO A 256 -7.03 -7.72 15.87
N GLY A 257 -7.28 -8.80 16.61
CA GLY A 257 -8.24 -8.81 17.72
C GLY A 257 -7.66 -8.33 19.05
N GLY A 258 -8.52 -7.94 20.00
CA GLY A 258 -8.18 -7.59 21.39
C GLY A 258 -8.50 -6.13 21.79
N LEU A 259 -8.54 -5.86 23.09
CA LEU A 259 -8.73 -4.52 23.65
C LEU A 259 -7.50 -3.64 23.38
N GLN A 260 -7.74 -2.44 22.82
CA GLN A 260 -6.77 -1.40 22.44
C GLN A 260 -5.72 -1.82 21.38
N ASP A 261 -6.16 -1.82 20.12
CA ASP A 261 -5.24 -1.75 18.99
C ASP A 261 -4.62 -0.35 18.90
N ASN A 262 -3.31 -0.28 19.11
CA ASN A 262 -2.53 0.97 19.13
C ASN A 262 -1.75 1.19 17.83
N CYS A 263 -2.14 0.53 16.72
CA CYS A 263 -1.56 0.72 15.39
C CYS A 263 -0.11 0.25 15.22
N ASN A 264 0.43 -0.47 16.21
CA ASN A 264 1.82 -0.96 16.20
C ASN A 264 1.96 -2.42 15.76
N ARG A 265 0.85 -3.09 15.39
CA ARG A 265 0.88 -4.48 14.94
C ARG A 265 1.35 -4.60 13.49
N LEU A 266 1.88 -5.76 13.12
CA LEU A 266 2.34 -6.08 11.77
C LEU A 266 1.32 -5.73 10.70
N TYR A 267 0.04 -6.06 10.95
CA TYR A 267 -1.06 -5.73 10.06
C TYR A 267 -0.97 -4.27 9.61
N HIS A 268 -0.87 -3.33 10.56
CA HIS A 268 -0.83 -1.90 10.26
C HIS A 268 0.47 -1.51 9.57
N SER A 269 1.61 -1.99 10.07
CA SER A 269 2.92 -1.69 9.49
C SER A 269 3.03 -2.15 8.04
N PHE A 270 2.54 -3.35 7.72
CA PHE A 270 2.61 -3.90 6.37
C PHE A 270 1.58 -3.26 5.45
N ASN A 271 0.38 -2.97 5.97
CA ASN A 271 -0.64 -2.26 5.19
C ASN A 271 -0.23 -0.82 4.87
N LYS A 272 0.51 -0.15 5.76
CA LYS A 272 1.08 1.19 5.54
C LYS A 272 2.01 1.23 4.33
N LEU A 273 2.73 0.14 4.03
CA LEU A 273 3.65 0.06 2.88
C LEU A 273 2.95 0.30 1.53
N GLN A 274 1.64 0.08 1.44
CA GLN A 274 0.86 0.45 0.26
C GLN A 274 0.85 1.95 0.04
N CYS A 275 0.71 2.74 1.10
CA CYS A 275 0.71 4.20 1.03
C CYS A 275 2.13 4.72 0.81
N GLU A 276 3.12 4.14 1.50
CA GLU A 276 4.53 4.51 1.29
C GLU A 276 4.99 4.26 -0.16
N SER A 277 4.49 3.20 -0.80
CA SER A 277 4.72 2.96 -2.23
C SER A 277 4.16 4.08 -3.11
N LEU A 278 3.00 4.65 -2.77
CA LEU A 278 2.43 5.78 -3.52
C LEU A 278 3.22 7.07 -3.26
N GLU A 279 3.65 7.29 -2.02
CA GLU A 279 4.52 8.43 -1.66
C GLU A 279 5.85 8.40 -2.42
N GLU A 280 6.46 7.22 -2.59
CA GLU A 280 7.66 7.03 -3.42
C GLU A 280 7.39 7.26 -4.91
N ALA A 281 6.27 6.75 -5.43
CA ALA A 281 5.88 6.99 -6.81
C ALA A 281 5.70 8.48 -7.11
N ILE A 282 5.09 9.23 -6.19
CA ILE A 282 4.99 10.69 -6.29
C ILE A 282 6.40 11.31 -6.34
N ALA A 283 7.31 10.89 -5.45
CA ALA A 283 8.66 11.44 -5.42
C ALA A 283 9.47 11.14 -6.70
N GLU A 284 9.25 10.00 -7.36
CA GLU A 284 9.87 9.71 -8.65
C GLU A 284 9.25 10.52 -9.79
N LYS A 285 7.91 10.56 -9.89
CA LYS A 285 7.22 11.35 -10.92
C LYS A 285 7.54 12.84 -10.81
N GLU A 286 7.72 13.36 -9.60
CA GLU A 286 8.14 14.75 -9.33
C GLU A 286 9.47 15.09 -10.01
N LYS A 287 10.42 14.14 -10.11
CA LYS A 287 11.73 14.32 -10.74
C LYS A 287 11.66 14.31 -12.27
N GLU A 288 10.64 13.66 -12.83
CA GLU A 288 10.44 13.54 -14.28
C GLU A 288 9.74 14.77 -14.86
N ILE A 289 8.97 15.50 -14.05
CA ILE A 289 8.21 16.67 -14.51
C ILE A 289 9.14 17.86 -14.71
N ASP A 290 9.17 18.39 -15.93
CA ASP A 290 9.72 19.72 -16.19
C ASP A 290 8.71 20.80 -15.78
N TRP A 291 8.87 21.29 -14.55
CA TRP A 291 8.04 22.32 -13.95
C TRP A 291 8.15 23.69 -14.64
N VAL A 292 9.13 23.88 -15.54
CA VAL A 292 9.30 25.10 -16.32
C VAL A 292 8.39 25.08 -17.56
N ASP A 293 8.26 23.93 -18.23
CA ASP A 293 7.55 23.76 -19.52
C ASP A 293 6.17 23.09 -19.42
N THR A 294 5.62 22.88 -18.21
CA THR A 294 4.26 22.33 -17.99
C THR A 294 3.18 23.33 -18.44
N THR A 295 3.05 23.59 -19.75
CA THR A 295 2.56 24.84 -20.33
C THR A 295 1.05 25.08 -20.26
N GLN A 296 0.22 24.14 -19.80
CA GLN A 296 -1.25 24.26 -19.91
C GLN A 296 -2.02 23.68 -18.71
N THR A 297 -3.21 24.23 -18.42
CA THR A 297 -4.17 23.72 -17.42
C THR A 297 -4.61 22.26 -17.66
N ASN A 298 -4.35 21.74 -18.86
CA ASN A 298 -4.68 20.38 -19.29
C ASN A 298 -3.41 19.53 -19.53
N ASP A 299 -2.28 19.91 -18.93
CA ASP A 299 -1.09 19.08 -19.00
C ASP A 299 -1.38 17.73 -18.37
N THR A 300 -1.28 16.69 -19.19
CA THR A 300 -1.62 15.32 -18.80
C THR A 300 -0.69 14.84 -17.69
N ASP A 301 0.56 15.29 -17.66
CA ASP A 301 1.51 14.93 -16.62
C ASP A 301 1.14 15.55 -15.27
N LEU A 302 0.72 16.83 -15.24
CA LEU A 302 0.29 17.49 -14.01
C LEU A 302 -1.00 16.87 -13.47
N VAL A 303 -1.98 16.58 -14.33
CA VAL A 303 -3.23 15.93 -13.92
C VAL A 303 -2.96 14.54 -13.34
N GLN A 304 -2.13 13.73 -14.01
CA GLN A 304 -1.73 12.42 -13.49
C GLN A 304 -0.98 12.55 -12.17
N PHE A 305 -0.07 13.52 -12.05
CA PHE A 305 0.69 13.75 -10.82
C PHE A 305 -0.19 14.14 -9.63
N LEU A 306 -1.15 15.06 -9.82
CA LEU A 306 -2.11 15.44 -8.77
C LEU A 306 -3.03 14.26 -8.40
N GLN A 307 -3.41 13.43 -9.37
CA GLN A 307 -4.19 12.21 -9.10
C GLN A 307 -3.42 11.24 -8.19
N MET A 308 -2.09 11.12 -8.33
CA MET A 308 -1.28 10.28 -7.43
C MET A 308 -1.34 10.77 -5.98
N PHE A 309 -1.39 12.09 -5.75
CA PHE A 309 -1.59 12.66 -4.41
C PHE A 309 -2.96 12.32 -3.84
N GLU A 310 -4.02 12.34 -4.65
CA GLU A 310 -5.38 11.94 -4.22
C GLU A 310 -5.42 10.48 -3.74
N ASP A 311 -4.78 9.59 -4.49
CA ASP A 311 -4.77 8.16 -4.16
C ASP A 311 -3.93 7.88 -2.90
N ALA A 312 -2.78 8.56 -2.76
CA ALA A 312 -1.95 8.50 -1.57
C ALA A 312 -2.67 9.08 -0.33
N GLU A 313 -3.34 10.23 -0.45
CA GLU A 313 -4.08 10.84 0.66
C GLU A 313 -5.21 9.92 1.16
N LYS A 314 -5.97 9.31 0.24
CA LYS A 314 -7.00 8.32 0.60
C LYS A 314 -6.41 7.12 1.33
N CYS A 315 -5.24 6.64 0.91
CA CYS A 315 -4.54 5.54 1.58
C CYS A 315 -4.09 5.94 2.99
N ILE A 316 -3.42 7.10 3.12
CA ILE A 316 -2.91 7.65 4.38
C ILE A 316 -4.04 7.89 5.38
N ALA A 317 -5.19 8.40 4.93
CA ALA A 317 -6.35 8.69 5.78
C ALA A 317 -6.92 7.43 6.45
N LYS A 318 -6.80 6.26 5.79
CA LYS A 318 -7.31 4.98 6.28
C LYS A 318 -6.33 4.25 7.20
N SER A 319 -5.04 4.62 7.13
CA SER A 319 -4.00 3.99 7.94
C SER A 319 -3.81 4.73 9.26
N CYS A 320 -3.96 3.99 10.35
CA CYS A 320 -3.74 4.52 11.68
C CYS A 320 -2.24 4.55 12.09
N SER A 321 -1.35 4.02 11.23
CA SER A 321 0.11 4.15 11.40
C SER A 321 0.66 5.53 10.99
N TYR A 322 -0.17 6.41 10.42
CA TYR A 322 0.19 7.80 10.17
C TYR A 322 -0.33 8.69 11.31
N ASN A 323 0.55 9.56 11.80
CA ASN A 323 0.19 10.59 12.77
C ASN A 323 -0.29 11.87 12.07
N ASP A 324 -0.86 12.78 12.84
CA ASP A 324 -1.43 14.02 12.28
C ASP A 324 -0.38 14.95 11.70
N ILE A 325 0.84 14.93 12.22
CA ILE A 325 1.97 15.71 11.68
C ILE A 325 2.29 15.26 10.25
N HIS A 326 2.38 13.95 10.01
CA HIS A 326 2.64 13.41 8.68
C HIS A 326 1.51 13.78 7.72
N ARG A 327 0.25 13.65 8.16
CA ARG A 327 -0.92 14.05 7.35
C ARG A 327 -0.88 15.52 6.97
N LEU A 328 -0.52 16.40 7.91
CA LEU A 328 -0.37 17.84 7.65
C LEU A 328 0.76 18.14 6.66
N ILE A 329 1.91 17.47 6.80
CA ILE A 329 3.04 17.63 5.88
C ILE A 329 2.64 17.16 4.47
N PHE A 330 2.01 15.99 4.37
CA PHE A 330 1.56 15.43 3.09
C PHE A 330 0.55 16.36 2.41
N LYS A 331 -0.44 16.86 3.17
CA LYS A 331 -1.42 17.83 2.67
C LYS A 331 -0.76 19.13 2.23
N SER A 332 0.18 19.67 3.00
CA SER A 332 0.91 20.89 2.62
C SER A 332 1.73 20.70 1.34
N LYS A 333 2.27 19.49 1.10
CA LYS A 333 2.96 19.16 -0.15
C LYS A 333 1.98 19.12 -1.32
N LYS A 334 0.82 18.48 -1.15
CA LYS A 334 -0.26 18.44 -2.15
C LYS A 334 -0.75 19.85 -2.52
N ASP A 335 -1.12 20.65 -1.52
CA ASP A 335 -1.62 22.02 -1.69
C ASP A 335 -0.62 22.88 -2.50
N TRP A 336 0.69 22.67 -2.28
CA TRP A 336 1.75 23.36 -3.04
C TRP A 336 1.74 22.99 -4.53
N PHE A 337 1.62 21.71 -4.87
CA PHE A 337 1.60 21.27 -6.27
C PHE A 337 0.30 21.60 -6.97
N GLU A 338 -0.83 21.64 -6.26
CA GLU A 338 -2.10 22.10 -6.84
C GLU A 338 -2.01 23.54 -7.35
N LEU A 339 -1.16 24.39 -6.75
CA LEU A 339 -0.95 25.76 -7.23
C LEU A 339 -0.48 25.80 -8.69
N TYR A 340 0.27 24.81 -9.16
CA TYR A 340 0.78 24.78 -10.54
C TYR A 340 -0.35 24.71 -11.59
N SER A 341 -1.52 24.20 -11.20
CA SER A 341 -2.71 24.15 -12.07
C SER A 341 -3.49 25.48 -12.11
N THR A 342 -3.16 26.44 -11.24
CA THR A 342 -3.92 27.68 -11.09
C THR A 342 -3.49 28.77 -12.09
N GLU A 343 -4.44 29.64 -12.44
CA GLU A 343 -4.21 30.85 -13.24
C GLU A 343 -3.12 31.76 -12.63
N PHE A 344 -3.02 31.77 -11.30
CA PHE A 344 -1.97 32.48 -10.58
C PHE A 344 -0.57 31.98 -10.95
N PHE A 345 -0.34 30.66 -10.92
CA PHE A 345 0.99 30.11 -11.17
C PHE A 345 1.34 30.12 -12.66
N MET A 346 0.35 29.95 -13.54
CA MET A 346 0.52 30.21 -14.97
C MET A 346 0.97 31.65 -15.22
N CYS A 347 0.35 32.62 -14.54
CA CYS A 347 0.75 34.01 -14.64
C CYS A 347 2.19 34.23 -14.13
N LYS A 348 2.56 33.65 -12.98
CA LYS A 348 3.94 33.72 -12.46
C LYS A 348 4.96 33.24 -13.49
N ARG A 349 4.69 32.15 -14.21
CA ARG A 349 5.57 31.65 -15.28
C ARG A 349 5.65 32.60 -16.47
N LYS A 350 4.51 33.12 -16.92
CA LYS A 350 4.47 34.16 -17.96
C LYS A 350 5.33 35.36 -17.57
N MET A 351 5.24 35.80 -16.31
CA MET A 351 6.08 36.89 -15.80
C MET A 351 7.58 36.53 -15.77
N MET A 352 7.96 35.27 -15.48
CA MET A 352 9.37 34.85 -15.57
C MET A 352 9.93 34.99 -17.00
N LEU A 353 9.10 34.80 -18.02
CA LEU A 353 9.45 34.98 -19.43
C LEU A 353 9.45 36.45 -19.85
N ASP A 354 8.35 37.16 -19.55
CA ASP A 354 8.15 38.55 -19.96
C ASP A 354 9.03 39.55 -19.19
N LYS A 355 9.54 39.13 -18.01
CA LYS A 355 10.38 39.93 -17.09
C LYS A 355 9.89 41.37 -16.92
N PRO A 356 8.74 41.59 -16.25
CA PRO A 356 8.15 42.91 -16.07
C PRO A 356 9.16 43.89 -15.47
N SER A 357 9.36 45.04 -16.11
CA SER A 357 10.37 46.01 -15.72
C SER A 357 9.80 47.17 -14.90
N ALA A 358 10.67 47.79 -14.10
CA ALA A 358 10.33 48.99 -13.32
C ALA A 358 9.93 50.19 -14.18
N GLN A 359 10.33 50.23 -15.46
CA GLN A 359 9.88 51.25 -16.41
C GLN A 359 8.36 51.18 -16.64
N LYS A 360 7.80 49.97 -16.74
CA LYS A 360 6.35 49.78 -16.91
C LYS A 360 5.61 49.80 -15.58
N PHE A 361 6.26 49.33 -14.52
CA PHE A 361 5.67 49.22 -13.19
C PHE A 361 6.58 49.89 -12.14
N PRO A 362 6.40 51.20 -11.88
CA PRO A 362 7.27 51.97 -11.00
C PRO A 362 7.35 51.43 -9.56
N CYS A 363 6.31 50.75 -9.09
CA CYS A 363 6.28 50.14 -7.76
C CYS A 363 7.27 48.97 -7.59
N LEU A 364 7.86 48.47 -8.69
CA LEU A 364 8.88 47.42 -8.63
C LEU A 364 10.23 47.94 -8.15
N GLY A 365 10.58 49.20 -8.43
CA GLY A 365 11.91 49.73 -8.12
C GLY A 365 13.03 48.79 -8.58
N ASP A 366 13.95 48.45 -7.68
CA ASP A 366 15.05 47.51 -7.92
C ASP A 366 14.72 46.06 -7.50
N HIS A 367 13.47 45.75 -7.15
CA HIS A 367 13.08 44.46 -6.62
C HIS A 367 12.87 43.39 -7.70
N ASN A 368 13.33 42.17 -7.42
CA ASN A 368 13.18 41.02 -8.30
C ASN A 368 11.87 40.25 -8.07
N ILE A 369 10.81 40.62 -8.79
CA ILE A 369 9.49 39.98 -8.68
C ILE A 369 9.34 38.66 -9.45
N VAL A 370 10.38 38.18 -10.13
CA VAL A 370 10.37 36.88 -10.82
C VAL A 370 11.33 35.87 -10.20
N GLY A 371 12.20 36.31 -9.30
CA GLY A 371 13.17 35.47 -8.61
C GLY A 371 12.56 34.33 -7.79
N SER A 372 13.35 33.29 -7.56
CA SER A 372 12.96 32.09 -6.82
C SER A 372 13.61 31.98 -5.44
N LYS A 373 14.44 32.95 -5.03
CA LYS A 373 15.03 32.93 -3.68
C LYS A 373 13.95 33.11 -2.62
N LYS A 374 14.17 32.52 -1.43
CA LYS A 374 13.24 32.63 -0.30
C LYS A 374 12.95 34.11 0.04
N ASP A 375 13.98 34.93 0.20
CA ASP A 375 13.81 36.35 0.57
C ASP A 375 13.03 37.14 -0.49
N GLU A 376 13.34 36.93 -1.78
CA GLU A 376 12.62 37.54 -2.91
C GLU A 376 11.14 37.10 -2.95
N THR A 377 10.89 35.82 -2.66
CA THR A 377 9.53 35.25 -2.62
C THR A 377 8.74 35.85 -1.46
N CYS A 378 9.33 35.94 -0.27
CA CYS A 378 8.69 36.51 0.90
C CYS A 378 8.44 38.01 0.73
N GLU A 379 9.40 38.76 0.18
CA GLU A 379 9.22 40.19 -0.09
C GLU A 379 8.08 40.45 -1.07
N ARG A 380 7.99 39.65 -2.15
CA ARG A 380 6.94 39.72 -3.16
C ARG A 380 5.54 39.60 -2.58
N TYR A 381 5.31 38.60 -1.74
CA TYR A 381 3.98 38.27 -1.20
C TYR A 381 3.65 38.96 0.13
N SER A 382 4.60 39.72 0.69
CA SER A 382 4.41 40.54 1.89
C SER A 382 4.49 42.03 1.57
N LYS A 383 5.70 42.58 1.35
CA LYS A 383 5.91 44.03 1.18
C LYS A 383 5.41 44.55 -0.16
N LEU A 384 5.62 43.78 -1.22
CA LEU A 384 5.25 44.14 -2.58
C LEU A 384 3.90 43.53 -2.99
N LYS A 385 3.06 43.15 -2.03
CA LYS A 385 1.78 42.46 -2.27
C LYS A 385 0.92 43.19 -3.31
N ASP A 386 0.66 44.47 -3.09
CA ASP A 386 -0.22 45.27 -3.94
C ASP A 386 0.41 45.51 -5.33
N CYS A 387 1.73 45.75 -5.37
CA CYS A 387 2.45 45.90 -6.62
C CYS A 387 2.42 44.61 -7.44
N THR A 388 2.68 43.46 -6.80
CA THR A 388 2.65 42.14 -7.44
C THR A 388 1.25 41.83 -7.97
N LYS A 389 0.20 42.10 -7.18
CA LYS A 389 -1.19 41.90 -7.61
C LYS A 389 -1.52 42.74 -8.85
N LYS A 390 -1.11 44.02 -8.87
CA LYS A 390 -1.29 44.90 -10.03
C LYS A 390 -0.54 44.41 -11.27
N VAL A 391 0.72 44.01 -11.11
CA VAL A 391 1.52 43.46 -12.22
C VAL A 391 0.88 42.19 -12.78
N MET A 392 0.42 41.28 -11.91
CA MET A 392 -0.26 40.06 -12.34
C MET A 392 -1.57 40.35 -13.08
N GLU A 393 -2.38 41.30 -12.60
CA GLU A 393 -3.62 41.71 -13.28
C GLU A 393 -3.33 42.32 -14.66
N ASP A 394 -2.33 43.20 -14.78
CA ASP A 394 -1.99 43.87 -16.03
C ASP A 394 -1.35 42.92 -17.06
N VAL A 395 -0.58 41.91 -16.61
CA VAL A 395 0.12 40.96 -17.50
C VAL A 395 -0.79 39.78 -17.90
N CYS A 396 -1.67 39.33 -17.00
CA CYS A 396 -2.39 38.06 -17.12
C CYS A 396 -3.91 38.19 -17.02
N GLY A 397 -4.42 39.35 -16.59
CA GLY A 397 -5.85 39.60 -16.39
C GLY A 397 -6.37 39.21 -15.01
N LYS A 398 -7.65 39.52 -14.77
CA LYS A 398 -8.30 39.40 -13.45
C LYS A 398 -8.37 37.98 -12.88
N LYS A 399 -8.44 36.96 -13.74
CA LYS A 399 -8.49 35.56 -13.29
C LYS A 399 -7.25 35.14 -12.50
N ALA A 400 -6.08 35.67 -12.86
CA ALA A 400 -4.82 35.34 -12.18
C ALA A 400 -4.74 35.88 -10.74
N ILE A 401 -5.63 36.81 -10.37
CA ILE A 401 -5.63 37.47 -9.05
C ILE A 401 -6.89 37.20 -8.23
N GLU A 402 -7.81 36.36 -8.72
CA GLU A 402 -9.10 36.05 -8.06
C GLU A 402 -8.87 35.49 -6.65
N ASP A 403 -7.98 34.49 -6.52
CA ASP A 403 -7.58 33.88 -5.25
C ASP A 403 -6.19 34.34 -4.77
N TYR A 404 -5.78 35.56 -5.12
CA TYR A 404 -4.42 36.06 -4.86
C TYR A 404 -4.04 35.93 -3.38
N ASP A 405 -4.89 36.39 -2.47
CA ASP A 405 -4.58 36.45 -1.03
C ASP A 405 -4.43 35.05 -0.43
N LYS A 406 -5.35 34.14 -0.78
CA LYS A 406 -5.29 32.73 -0.37
C LYS A 406 -4.01 32.06 -0.89
N THR A 407 -3.67 32.29 -2.16
CA THR A 407 -2.48 31.70 -2.79
C THR A 407 -1.20 32.26 -2.18
N ALA A 408 -1.15 33.57 -1.94
CA ALA A 408 -0.02 34.23 -1.27
C ALA A 408 0.20 33.67 0.15
N ASP A 409 -0.87 33.37 0.89
CA ASP A 409 -0.78 32.76 2.21
C ASP A 409 -0.22 31.33 2.18
N ILE A 410 -0.61 30.51 1.19
CA ILE A 410 -0.03 29.17 0.99
C ILE A 410 1.47 29.29 0.70
N ILE A 411 1.87 30.19 -0.20
CA ILE A 411 3.28 30.39 -0.56
C ILE A 411 4.09 30.87 0.64
N LYS A 412 3.60 31.87 1.40
CA LYS A 412 4.29 32.37 2.59
C LYS A 412 4.49 31.28 3.65
N LYS A 413 3.49 30.43 3.86
CA LYS A 413 3.60 29.27 4.77
C LYS A 413 4.64 28.26 4.28
N HIS A 414 4.61 27.91 2.99
CA HIS A 414 5.55 26.96 2.41
C HIS A 414 7.01 27.42 2.54
N PHE A 415 7.27 28.72 2.31
CA PHE A 415 8.61 29.30 2.43
C PHE A 415 8.99 29.72 3.85
N ASP A 416 8.11 29.61 4.84
CA ASP A 416 8.32 30.12 6.20
C ASP A 416 8.77 31.60 6.17
N CYS A 417 7.94 32.42 5.52
CA CYS A 417 8.09 33.87 5.46
C CYS A 417 7.65 34.48 6.79
N LYS A 418 8.52 35.31 7.38
CA LYS A 418 8.27 36.00 8.66
C LYS A 418 7.35 37.21 8.49
#